data_AF-A0A385YVW0-F1
#
_entry.id   AF-A0A385YVW0-F1
#
_cell.length_a   1.000
_cell.length_b   1.000
_cell.length_c   1.000
_cell.angle_alpha   90.00
_cell.angle_beta   90.00
_cell.angle_gamma   90.00
#
_symmetry.space_group_name_H-M   'P 1'
#
loop_
_entity.id
_entity.type
_entity.pdbx_description
1 polymer ?
#
loop_
_entity_poly.entity_id
_entity_poly.type
_entity_poly.pdbx_seq_one_letter_code
_entity_poly.pdbx_strand_id
1 'polypeptide(L)' 'MKYFALDQIDLDLGFSQKEIEEFIEMWQSEISLLNISKKMKRKKIELAILVIDLAERKKIKQRKQGLDGL' A
#
# COMPACT_ATOMS: atom_id res chain seq x y z
N MET A 1 -23.69 -11.26 -11.87
CA MET A 1 -22.47 -10.80 -12.58
C MET A 1 -21.33 -10.85 -11.58
N LYS A 2 -20.38 -11.79 -11.73
CA LYS A 2 -19.29 -12.02 -10.75
C LYS A 2 -18.06 -11.27 -11.27
N TYR A 3 -17.66 -10.18 -10.60
CA TYR A 3 -16.39 -9.50 -10.86
C TYR A 3 -15.48 -9.69 -9.65
N PHE A 4 -14.55 -10.62 -9.77
CA PHE A 4 -13.33 -10.65 -8.97
C PHE A 4 -12.20 -11.03 -9.93
N ALA A 5 -11.72 -10.04 -10.67
CA ALA A 5 -10.70 -10.21 -11.71
C ALA A 5 -9.27 -10.01 -11.17
N LEU A 6 -8.99 -10.42 -9.92
CA LEU A 6 -7.62 -10.40 -9.40
C LEU A 6 -6.73 -11.43 -10.11
N ASP A 7 -7.34 -12.48 -10.67
CA ASP A 7 -6.72 -13.50 -11.51
C ASP A 7 -6.24 -12.97 -12.87
N GLN A 8 -6.76 -11.82 -13.33
CA GLN A 8 -6.34 -11.17 -14.58
C GLN A 8 -5.36 -10.01 -14.35
N ILE A 9 -5.09 -9.65 -13.09
CA ILE A 9 -4.15 -8.59 -12.74
C ILE A 9 -2.89 -9.26 -12.21
N ASP A 10 -1.80 -9.14 -12.97
CA ASP A 10 -0.48 -9.51 -12.50
C ASP A 10 -0.13 -8.64 -11.27
N LEU A 11 -0.14 -9.22 -10.08
CA LEU A 11 0.17 -8.54 -8.83
C LEU A 11 1.36 -9.21 -8.17
N ASP A 12 2.40 -8.43 -7.90
CA ASP A 12 3.44 -8.86 -6.98
C ASP A 12 3.02 -8.43 -5.57
N LEU A 13 2.68 -9.40 -4.72
CA LEU A 13 2.35 -9.18 -3.30
C LEU A 13 3.49 -9.62 -2.38
N GLY A 14 4.64 -9.99 -2.95
CA GLY A 14 5.88 -10.17 -2.21
C GLY A 14 6.44 -8.81 -1.85
N PHE A 15 6.62 -8.56 -0.55
CA PHE A 15 7.32 -7.41 -0.03
C PHE A 15 8.48 -7.90 0.84
N SER A 16 9.67 -7.41 0.55
CA SER A 16 10.81 -7.57 1.44
C SER A 16 10.60 -6.78 2.73
N GLN A 17 11.28 -7.18 3.80
CA GLN A 17 11.24 -6.46 5.07
C GLN A 17 11.61 -4.97 4.90
N LYS A 18 12.60 -4.69 4.04
CA LYS A 18 13.03 -3.33 3.72
C LYS A 18 11.93 -2.51 3.02
N GLU A 19 11.23 -3.08 2.06
CA GLU A 19 10.10 -2.41 1.39
C GLU A 19 8.97 -2.10 2.38
N ILE A 20 8.71 -3.01 3.33
CA ILE A 20 7.71 -2.79 4.38
C ILE A 20 8.14 -1.61 5.28
N GLU A 21 9.40 -1.56 5.70
CA GLU A 21 9.93 -0.48 6.53
C GLU A 21 9.87 0.88 5.81
N GLU A 22 10.33 0.94 4.55
CA GLU A 22 10.25 2.15 3.71
C GLU A 22 8.79 2.60 3.51
N PHE A 23 7.88 1.65 3.28
CA PHE A 23 6.45 1.95 3.16
C PHE A 23 5.89 2.58 4.44
N ILE A 24 6.17 1.98 5.60
CA ILE A 24 5.68 2.46 6.90
C ILE A 24 6.21 3.87 7.20
N GLU A 25 7.48 4.14 6.93
CA GLU A 25 8.09 5.47 7.14
C GLU A 25 7.38 6.54 6.30
N MET A 26 7.16 6.26 5.01
CA MET A 26 6.46 7.18 4.12
C MET A 26 4.97 7.34 4.50
N TRP A 27 4.32 6.26 4.92
CA TRP A 27 2.93 6.30 5.39
C TRP A 27 2.79 7.20 6.61
N GLN A 28 3.67 7.05 7.60
CA GLN A 28 3.70 7.86 8.83
C GLN A 28 4.07 9.32 8.55
N SER A 29 4.83 9.58 7.48
CA SER A 29 5.13 10.92 6.98
C SER A 29 3.99 11.54 6.18
N GLU A 30 2.78 10.96 6.26
CA GLU A 30 1.56 11.40 5.57
C GLU A 30 1.68 11.44 4.03
N ILE A 31 2.66 10.77 3.43
CA ILE A 31 2.83 10.76 1.97
C ILE A 31 1.65 10.03 1.30
N SER A 32 1.13 10.60 0.22
CA SER A 32 0.06 9.98 -0.58
C SER A 32 0.45 8.60 -1.11
N LEU A 33 -0.50 7.66 -1.19
CA LEU A 33 -0.26 6.33 -1.74
C LEU A 33 0.24 6.40 -3.20
N LEU A 34 -0.19 7.41 -3.95
CA LEU A 34 0.29 7.68 -5.31
C LEU A 34 1.78 8.06 -5.35
N ASN A 35 2.23 8.90 -4.42
CA ASN A 35 3.65 9.28 -4.36
C ASN A 35 4.51 8.12 -3.86
N ILE A 36 4.01 7.34 -2.89
CA ILE A 36 4.66 6.10 -2.46
C ILE A 36 4.77 5.11 -3.62
N SER A 37 3.70 4.91 -4.41
CA SER A 37 3.74 3.99 -5.55
C SER A 37 4.77 4.38 -6.60
N LYS A 38 4.90 5.68 -6.90
CA LYS A 38 5.93 6.22 -7.79
C LYS A 38 7.34 5.98 -7.22
N LYS A 39 7.54 6.22 -5.92
CA LYS A 39 8.84 6.07 -5.25
C LYS A 39 9.30 4.63 -5.22
N MET A 40 8.43 3.71 -4.82
CA MET A 40 8.72 2.26 -4.71
C MET A 40 8.66 1.54 -6.06
N LYS A 41 8.19 2.22 -7.13
CA LYS A 41 7.94 1.62 -8.45
C LYS A 41 7.00 0.40 -8.38
N ARG A 42 6.01 0.44 -7.48
CA ARG A 42 4.99 -0.61 -7.29
C ARG A 42 3.65 -0.16 -7.82
N LYS A 43 2.77 -1.11 -8.16
CA LYS A 43 1.41 -0.78 -8.59
C LYS A 43 0.63 -0.23 -7.40
N LYS A 44 -0.15 0.85 -7.59
CA LYS A 44 -0.93 1.47 -6.51
C LYS A 44 -1.85 0.46 -5.80
N ILE A 45 -2.38 -0.52 -6.52
CA ILE A 45 -3.23 -1.58 -5.97
C ILE A 45 -2.47 -2.54 -5.04
N GLU A 46 -1.22 -2.90 -5.35
CA GLU A 46 -0.37 -3.73 -4.47
C GLU A 46 -0.15 -3.03 -3.14
N LEU A 47 0.14 -1.72 -3.20
CA LEU A 47 0.32 -0.92 -1.99
C LEU A 47 -1.00 -0.69 -1.23
N ALA A 48 -2.14 -0.60 -1.91
CA ALA A 48 -3.44 -0.54 -1.25
C ALA A 48 -3.75 -1.84 -0.49
N ILE A 49 -3.39 -2.99 -1.05
CA ILE A 49 -3.48 -4.29 -0.36
C ILE A 49 -2.52 -4.31 0.84
N LEU A 50 -1.30 -3.79 0.69
CA LEU A 50 -0.35 -3.67 1.80
C LEU A 50 -0.87 -2.77 2.94
N VAL A 51 -1.56 -1.66 2.63
CA VAL A 51 -2.23 -0.83 3.64
C VAL A 51 -3.21 -1.66 4.46
N ILE A 52 -4.05 -2.45 3.80
CA ILE A 52 -5.04 -3.30 4.47
C ILE A 52 -4.35 -4.32 5.38
N ASP A 53 -3.35 -5.06 4.86
CA ASP A 53 -2.60 -6.06 5.63
C ASP A 53 -1.91 -5.44 6.86
N LEU A 54 -1.21 -4.31 6.69
CA LEU A 54 -0.53 -3.64 7.78
C LEU A 54 -1.49 -3.03 8.81
N ALA A 55 -2.65 -2.54 8.38
CA ALA A 55 -3.68 -2.01 9.27
C ALA A 55 -4.30 -3.11 10.14
N GLU A 56 -4.68 -4.25 9.53
CA GLU A 56 -5.20 -5.43 10.25
C GLU A 56 -4.18 -5.98 11.27
N ARG A 57 -2.89 -5.94 10.92
CA ARG A 57 -1.78 -6.32 11.81
C ARG A 57 -1.40 -5.24 12.83
N LYS A 58 -2.09 -4.08 12.83
CA LYS A 58 -1.82 -2.93 13.71
C LYS A 58 -0.39 -2.38 13.57
N LYS A 59 0.21 -2.50 12.39
CA LYS A 59 1.56 -2.00 12.06
C LYS A 59 1.56 -0.55 11.59
N ILE A 60 0.44 -0.07 11.07
CA ILE A 60 0.23 1.33 10.70
C ILE A 60 -1.01 1.88 11.40
N LYS A 61 -1.05 3.20 11.57
CA LYS A 61 -2.22 3.92 12.08
C LYS A 61 -3.09 4.40 10.91
N GLN A 62 -4.39 4.44 11.15
CA GLN A 62 -5.33 5.11 10.25
C GLN A 62 -5.01 6.60 10.19
N ARG A 63 -4.97 7.15 8.97
CA ARG A 63 -4.72 8.57 8.72
C ARG A 63 -6.03 9.26 8.35
N LYS A 64 -6.19 10.54 8.74
CA LYS A 64 -7.39 11.33 8.42
C LYS A 64 -7.65 11.42 6.91
N GLN A 65 -6.58 11.45 6.12
CA GLN A 65 -6.61 11.64 4.67
C GLN A 65 -6.64 10.31 3.88
N GLY A 66 -6.64 9.16 4.57
CA GLY A 66 -6.67 7.85 3.94
C GLY A 66 -5.50 7.63 2.96
N LEU A 67 -5.84 7.34 1.70
CA LEU A 67 -4.85 7.08 0.64
C LEU A 67 -4.28 8.34 0.01
N ASP A 68 -4.98 9.48 0.13
CA ASP A 68 -4.63 10.70 -0.60
C ASP A 68 -3.50 11.48 0.06
N GLY A 69 -3.29 11.31 1.37
CA GLY A 69 -2.15 11.89 2.10
C GLY A 69 -2.03 13.42 1.94
N LEU A 70 -0.86 13.95 2.28
CA LEU A 70 -0.40 15.32 1.95
C LEU A 70 -0.03 15.45 0.47
#